data_AF-H9F5E1-F1
#
_entry.id   AF-H9F5E1-F1
#
_cell.length_a   1.000
_cell.length_b   1.000
_cell.length_c   1.000
_cell.angle_alpha   90.00
_cell.angle_beta   90.00
_cell.angle_gamma   90.00
#
_symmetry.space_group_name_H-M   'P 1'
#
loop_
_entity.id
_entity.type
_entity.pdbx_description
1 polymer ?
#
loop_
_entity_poly.entity_id
_entity_poly.type
_entity_poly.pdbx_seq_one_letter_code
_entity_poly.pdbx_strand_id
1 'polypeptide(L)'
;GASDCRIIRVQMELGEDGSVYKSILVTSQDKAPSVISRVLKKNNRDSAVVSEYELVQLLPGERELTIPASANVFYAMDGASHDFLLRQRRRSSAATPGVTSGPSASGTPPSEGGGGSFPRIKATGRKIARALF
;
A
#
# COMPACT_ATOMS: atom_id res chain seq x y z
N GLY A 1 5.02 7.72 -36.65
CA GLY A 1 3.65 8.01 -36.19
C GLY A 1 3.74 8.80 -34.91
N ALA A 2 2.90 9.82 -34.71
CA ALA A 2 2.88 10.59 -33.48
C ALA A 2 2.43 9.69 -32.33
N SER A 3 3.21 9.60 -31.26
CA SER A 3 2.82 8.87 -30.05
C SER A 3 1.78 9.68 -29.29
N ASP A 4 0.63 9.08 -28.98
CA ASP A 4 -0.38 9.74 -28.16
C ASP A 4 0.19 10.12 -26.79
N CYS A 5 -0.04 11.38 -26.39
CA CYS A 5 0.42 11.92 -25.13
C CYS A 5 -0.62 12.83 -24.48
N ARG A 6 -0.58 12.92 -23.15
CA ARG A 6 -1.44 13.76 -22.32
C ARG A 6 -0.58 14.44 -21.26
N ILE A 7 -0.96 15.65 -20.87
CA ILE A 7 -0.35 16.33 -19.72
C ILE A 7 -1.25 16.09 -18.52
N ILE A 8 -0.69 15.53 -17.46
CA ILE A 8 -1.38 15.35 -16.16
C ILE A 8 -0.80 16.30 -15.13
N ARG A 9 -1.61 16.66 -14.14
CA ARG A 9 -1.22 17.49 -13.00
C ARG A 9 -1.08 16.58 -11.79
N VAL A 10 0.13 16.48 -11.24
CA VAL A 10 0.39 15.64 -10.07
C VAL A 10 0.68 16.52 -8.86
N GLN A 11 -0.19 16.44 -7.86
CA GLN A 11 0.01 16.99 -6.53
C GLN A 11 0.85 16.02 -5.71
N MET A 12 1.84 16.51 -4.97
CA MET A 12 2.60 15.72 -4.02
C MET A 12 2.57 16.41 -2.66
N GLU A 13 2.24 15.67 -1.61
CA GLU A 13 2.35 16.14 -0.24
C GLU A 13 3.83 16.16 0.19
N LEU A 14 4.27 17.32 0.65
CA LEU A 14 5.63 17.59 1.10
C LEU A 14 5.69 17.74 2.64
N GLY A 15 4.68 17.23 3.36
CA GLY A 15 4.62 17.30 4.82
C GLY A 15 4.34 18.73 5.30
N GLU A 16 5.23 19.27 6.13
CA GLU A 16 5.11 20.62 6.72
C GLU A 16 5.28 21.74 5.68
N ASP A 17 5.94 21.45 4.57
CA ASP A 17 6.16 22.39 3.46
C ASP A 17 4.93 22.57 2.54
N GLY A 18 3.81 21.91 2.88
CA GLY A 18 2.57 21.95 2.11
C GLY A 18 2.55 20.97 0.93
N SER A 19 1.73 21.26 -0.07
CA SER A 19 1.59 20.41 -1.26
C SER A 19 2.06 21.12 -2.52
N VAL A 20 2.78 20.41 -3.39
CA VAL A 20 3.31 20.98 -4.64
C VAL A 20 2.63 20.32 -5.83
N TYR A 21 2.19 21.13 -6.79
CA TYR A 21 1.64 20.66 -8.05
C TYR A 21 2.69 20.70 -9.15
N LYS A 22 2.85 19.60 -9.90
CA LYS A 22 3.74 19.53 -11.06
C LYS A 22 3.06 18.85 -12.25
N SER A 23 3.14 19.48 -13.41
CA SER A 23 2.68 18.89 -14.66
C SER A 23 3.69 17.87 -15.19
N ILE A 24 3.20 16.71 -15.63
CA ILE A 24 3.98 15.61 -16.19
C ILE A 24 3.37 15.18 -17.53
N LEU A 25 4.21 14.97 -18.52
CA LEU A 25 3.80 14.41 -19.81
C LEU A 25 3.68 12.88 -19.69
N VAL A 26 2.51 12.32 -19.95
CA VAL A 26 2.28 10.87 -20.00
C VAL A 26 2.06 10.47 -21.45
N THR A 27 2.81 9.47 -21.90
CA THR A 27 2.66 8.88 -23.23
C THR A 27 1.90 7.55 -23.14
N SER A 28 1.42 7.06 -24.27
CA SER A 28 0.78 5.74 -24.38
C SER A 28 1.66 4.54 -23.96
N GLN A 29 2.95 4.75 -23.70
CA GLN A 29 3.90 3.72 -23.25
C GLN A 29 4.26 3.84 -21.76
N ASP A 30 3.85 4.92 -21.10
CA ASP A 30 4.24 5.22 -19.74
C ASP A 30 3.50 4.35 -18.71
N LYS A 31 4.29 3.59 -17.93
CA LYS A 31 3.79 2.85 -16.76
C LYS A 31 3.87 3.71 -15.51
N ALA A 32 3.05 3.35 -14.50
CA ALA A 32 3.02 4.00 -13.20
C ALA A 32 4.42 4.28 -12.58
N PRO A 33 5.38 3.32 -12.51
CA PRO A 33 6.67 3.58 -11.87
C PRO A 33 7.51 4.61 -12.63
N SER A 34 7.41 4.64 -13.96
CA SER A 34 8.11 5.64 -14.80
C SER A 34 7.56 7.05 -14.57
N VAL A 35 6.24 7.18 -14.44
CA VAL A 35 5.58 8.46 -14.14
C VAL A 35 5.94 8.92 -12.73
N ILE A 36 5.83 8.03 -11.74
CA ILE A 36 6.15 8.31 -10.33
C ILE A 36 7.61 8.73 -10.19
N SER A 37 8.55 8.02 -10.80
CA SER A 37 9.98 8.39 -10.76
C SER A 37 10.21 9.80 -11.31
N ARG A 38 9.51 10.18 -12.40
CA ARG A 38 9.63 11.53 -12.96
C ARG A 38 9.08 12.60 -12.03
N VAL A 39 7.95 12.34 -11.37
CA VAL A 39 7.41 13.25 -10.35
C VAL A 39 8.40 13.42 -9.19
N LEU A 40 8.96 12.32 -8.68
CA LEU A 40 9.92 12.34 -7.56
C LEU A 40 11.19 13.12 -7.91
N LYS A 41 11.79 12.84 -9.07
CA LYS A 41 12.96 13.59 -9.57
C LYS A 41 12.67 15.08 -9.69
N LYS A 42 11.49 15.43 -10.22
CA LYS A 42 11.10 16.84 -10.39
C LYS A 42 10.87 17.55 -9.04
N ASN A 43 10.59 16.82 -7.97
CA ASN A 43 10.46 17.32 -6.60
C ASN A 43 11.76 17.20 -5.78
N ASN A 44 12.91 16.92 -6.41
CA ASN A 44 14.19 16.69 -5.72
C ASN A 44 14.12 15.57 -4.67
N ARG A 45 13.26 14.55 -4.90
CA ARG A 45 13.16 13.35 -4.06
C ARG A 45 13.85 12.16 -4.72
N ASP A 46 14.27 11.22 -3.87
CA ASP A 46 14.91 9.99 -4.33
C ASP A 46 13.94 9.15 -5.18
N SER A 47 14.43 8.60 -6.29
CA SER A 47 13.67 7.68 -7.14
C SER A 47 13.72 6.23 -6.65
N ALA A 48 14.61 5.88 -5.72
CA ALA A 48 14.67 4.56 -5.11
C ALA A 48 13.38 4.23 -4.32
N VAL A 49 12.67 5.26 -3.87
CA VAL A 49 11.42 5.12 -3.11
C VAL A 49 10.16 5.05 -3.97
N VAL A 50 10.26 4.90 -5.30
CA VAL A 50 9.08 4.79 -6.21
C VAL A 50 8.07 3.74 -5.75
N SER A 51 8.55 2.60 -5.23
CA SER A 51 7.69 1.51 -4.74
C SER A 51 6.86 1.88 -3.50
N GLU A 52 7.31 2.89 -2.76
CA GLU A 52 6.64 3.42 -1.56
C GLU A 52 5.60 4.48 -1.89
N TYR A 53 5.40 4.82 -3.16
CA TYR A 53 4.37 5.76 -3.60
C TYR A 53 3.32 5.08 -4.47
N GLU A 54 2.12 5.62 -4.43
CA GLU A 54 1.02 5.27 -5.31
C GLU A 54 0.49 6.52 -6.00
N LEU A 55 0.06 6.33 -7.25
CA LEU A 55 -0.52 7.38 -8.06
C LEU A 55 -2.04 7.26 -7.98
N VAL A 56 -2.71 8.28 -7.46
CA VAL A 56 -4.16 8.33 -7.29
C VAL A 56 -4.72 9.42 -8.19
N GLN A 57 -5.70 9.12 -9.01
CA GLN A 57 -6.39 10.10 -9.83
C GLN A 57 -7.58 10.68 -9.06
N LEU A 58 -7.72 12.00 -9.07
CA LEU A 58 -8.82 12.73 -8.44
C LEU A 58 -9.94 12.89 -9.47
N LEU A 59 -11.09 12.28 -9.24
CA LEU A 59 -12.24 12.28 -10.14
C LEU A 59 -13.31 13.27 -9.63
N PRO A 60 -14.16 13.78 -10.54
CA PRO A 60 -15.29 14.59 -10.13
C PRO A 60 -16.24 13.83 -9.18
N GLY A 61 -16.78 14.55 -8.22
CA GLY A 61 -17.67 14.01 -7.17
C GLY A 61 -16.93 13.34 -6.02
N GLU A 62 -15.76 13.87 -5.62
CA GLU A 62 -14.94 13.37 -4.50
C GLU A 62 -14.55 11.89 -4.61
N ARG A 63 -14.44 11.39 -5.85
CA ARG A 63 -14.02 10.02 -6.11
C ARG A 63 -12.52 9.98 -6.36
N GLU A 64 -11.91 8.88 -5.97
CA GLU A 64 -10.49 8.60 -6.19
C GLU A 64 -10.32 7.30 -6.97
N LEU A 65 -9.40 7.28 -7.94
CA LEU A 65 -9.01 6.07 -8.68
C LEU A 65 -7.52 5.81 -8.46
N THR A 66 -7.18 4.76 -7.72
CA THR A 66 -5.78 4.35 -7.53
C THR A 66 -5.27 3.61 -8.77
N ILE A 67 -4.21 4.13 -9.38
CA ILE A 67 -3.54 3.49 -10.52
C ILE A 67 -2.71 2.31 -10.00
N PRO A 68 -2.89 1.08 -10.53
CA PRO A 68 -2.09 -0.06 -10.11
C PRO A 68 -0.59 0.15 -10.38
N ALA A 69 0.25 -0.36 -9.47
CA ALA A 69 1.70 -0.08 -9.47
C ALA A 69 2.45 -0.55 -10.74
N SER A 70 1.89 -1.46 -11.52
CA SER A 70 2.47 -1.97 -12.78
C SER A 70 1.68 -1.55 -14.02
N ALA A 71 0.56 -0.83 -13.85
CA ALA A 71 -0.33 -0.47 -14.95
C ALA A 71 0.27 0.63 -15.85
N ASN A 72 -0.20 0.67 -17.08
CA ASN A 72 0.02 1.78 -17.98
C ASN A 72 -0.93 2.93 -17.60
N VAL A 73 -0.37 4.09 -17.28
CA VAL A 73 -1.15 5.23 -16.76
C VAL A 73 -2.09 5.77 -17.82
N PHE A 74 -1.64 5.83 -19.08
CA PHE A 74 -2.43 6.41 -20.17
C PHE A 74 -3.74 5.66 -20.41
N TYR A 75 -3.75 4.34 -20.21
CA TYR A 75 -4.93 3.50 -20.40
C TYR A 75 -5.72 3.26 -19.10
N ALA A 76 -5.06 3.31 -17.94
CA ALA A 76 -5.71 3.10 -16.66
C ALA A 76 -6.41 4.36 -16.13
N MET A 77 -6.04 5.54 -16.62
CA MET A 77 -6.66 6.79 -16.20
C MET A 77 -8.07 6.96 -16.76
N ASP A 78 -8.93 7.62 -15.99
CA ASP A 78 -10.22 8.10 -16.46
C ASP A 78 -10.06 9.40 -17.28
N GLY A 79 -10.80 9.55 -18.38
CA GLY A 79 -10.75 10.75 -19.22
C GLY A 79 -11.43 11.98 -18.60
N ALA A 80 -12.22 11.81 -17.54
CA ALA A 80 -12.96 12.87 -16.88
C ALA A 80 -12.08 13.84 -16.07
N SER A 81 -10.84 13.45 -15.74
CA SER A 81 -9.92 14.28 -14.97
C SER A 81 -8.46 14.04 -15.35
N HIS A 82 -7.63 15.07 -15.23
CA HIS A 82 -6.18 14.97 -15.39
C HIS A 82 -5.43 15.34 -14.11
N ASP A 83 -6.15 15.43 -12.99
CA ASP A 83 -5.60 15.74 -11.68
C ASP A 83 -5.28 14.44 -10.93
N PHE A 84 -4.07 14.36 -10.39
CA PHE A 84 -3.54 13.21 -9.68
C PHE A 84 -2.89 13.66 -8.38
N LEU A 85 -2.87 12.76 -7.42
CA LEU A 85 -2.17 12.84 -6.15
C LEU A 85 -1.12 11.74 -6.10
N LEU A 86 0.11 12.10 -5.74
CA LEU A 86 1.17 11.17 -5.41
C LEU A 86 1.22 11.00 -3.89
N ARG A 87 0.69 9.86 -3.43
CA ARG A 87 0.57 9.55 -2.00
C ARG A 87 1.61 8.50 -1.61
N GLN A 88 2.18 8.62 -0.42
CA GLN A 88 3.01 7.54 0.12
C GLN A 88 2.10 6.33 0.42
N ARG A 89 2.40 5.18 -0.18
CA ARG A 89 1.74 3.93 0.11
C ARG A 89 1.88 3.67 1.60
N ARG A 90 0.75 3.54 2.28
CA ARG A 90 0.75 2.93 3.61
C ARG A 90 1.17 1.49 3.37
N ARG A 91 2.38 1.12 3.82
CA ARG A 91 2.64 -0.29 4.09
C ARG A 91 1.57 -0.66 5.11
N SER A 92 0.53 -1.34 4.66
CA SER A 92 -0.25 -2.18 5.56
C SER A 92 0.82 -3.03 6.24
N SER A 93 1.06 -2.73 7.52
CA SER A 93 1.78 -3.61 8.40
C SER A 93 0.99 -4.91 8.34
N ALA A 94 1.35 -5.78 7.41
CA ALA A 94 1.25 -7.19 7.62
C ALA A 94 2.05 -7.38 8.91
N ALA A 95 1.32 -7.42 10.03
CA ALA A 95 1.81 -7.99 11.25
C ALA A 95 2.22 -9.41 10.86
N THR A 96 3.50 -9.58 10.55
CA THR A 96 4.17 -10.86 10.70
C THR A 96 4.06 -11.18 12.19
N PRO A 97 3.42 -12.30 12.61
CA PRO A 97 3.72 -12.85 13.91
C PRO A 97 5.14 -13.40 13.80
N GLY A 98 6.14 -12.56 14.07
CA GLY A 98 7.47 -13.02 14.38
C GLY A 98 7.46 -13.59 15.79
N VAL A 99 7.60 -14.91 15.92
CA VAL A 99 8.15 -15.52 17.12
C VAL A 99 9.35 -16.37 16.69
N THR A 100 10.50 -15.71 16.81
CA THR A 100 11.77 -16.22 17.36
C THR A 100 12.38 -17.49 16.77
N SER A 101 13.45 -17.27 15.98
CA SER A 101 14.80 -17.81 16.22
C SER A 101 14.93 -18.96 17.23
N GLY A 102 15.18 -20.18 16.74
CA GLY A 102 15.79 -21.27 17.50
C GLY A 102 17.25 -21.46 17.06
N PRO A 103 18.23 -21.60 17.98
CA PRO A 103 19.62 -21.81 17.62
C PRO A 103 19.90 -23.28 17.29
N SER A 104 20.87 -23.49 16.42
CA SER A 104 21.44 -24.79 16.07
C SER A 104 22.20 -25.38 17.27
N ALA A 105 21.84 -26.60 17.68
CA ALA A 105 22.71 -27.47 18.48
C ALA A 105 22.35 -28.95 18.22
N SER A 106 23.22 -29.62 17.47
CA SER A 106 23.67 -31.01 17.64
C SER A 106 22.91 -31.92 18.63
N GLY A 107 22.38 -33.06 18.15
CA GLY A 107 22.16 -34.25 18.99
C GLY A 107 20.96 -35.14 18.61
N THR A 108 21.28 -36.35 18.15
CA THR A 108 20.55 -37.60 17.86
C THR A 108 19.23 -37.92 18.65
N PRO A 109 18.21 -38.62 18.06
CA PRO A 109 16.91 -39.05 18.67
C PRO A 109 17.06 -40.42 19.43
N PRO A 110 16.05 -41.08 20.10
CA PRO A 110 14.64 -41.33 19.67
C PRO A 110 13.55 -41.56 20.77
N SER A 111 12.34 -41.90 20.30
CA SER A 111 11.26 -42.73 20.89
C SER A 111 10.91 -42.63 22.38
N GLU A 112 9.65 -42.27 22.69
CA GLU A 112 8.67 -43.14 23.38
C GLU A 112 7.40 -42.37 23.77
N GLY A 113 6.30 -43.10 23.89
CA GLY A 113 5.32 -42.81 24.95
C GLY A 113 4.11 -41.97 24.55
N GLY A 114 2.99 -42.65 24.28
CA GLY A 114 1.68 -42.02 24.19
C GLY A 114 1.21 -41.40 25.50
N GLY A 115 0.13 -40.63 25.41
CA GLY A 115 -0.57 -40.12 26.59
C GLY A 115 -1.42 -38.90 26.24
N GLY A 116 -2.73 -39.10 26.14
CA GLY A 116 -3.66 -38.00 25.96
C GLY A 116 -3.70 -37.07 27.17
N SER A 117 -4.08 -35.81 26.96
CA SER A 117 -4.75 -35.03 28.00
C SER A 117 -5.42 -33.80 27.40
N PHE A 118 -6.66 -33.62 27.82
CA PHE A 118 -7.70 -32.68 27.42
C PHE A 118 -7.31 -31.18 27.48
N PRO A 119 -7.93 -30.32 26.65
CA PRO A 119 -7.75 -28.87 26.71
C PRO A 119 -8.37 -28.28 27.98
N ARG A 120 -7.53 -27.58 28.77
CA ARG A 120 -7.90 -26.96 30.05
C ARG A 120 -8.63 -25.64 29.81
N ILE A 121 -9.95 -25.69 29.66
CA ILE A 121 -10.83 -24.52 29.63
C ILE A 121 -10.87 -23.92 31.06
N LYS A 122 -10.32 -22.72 31.24
CA LYS A 122 -10.50 -21.95 32.48
C LYS A 122 -11.76 -21.08 32.36
N ALA A 123 -12.80 -21.47 33.07
CA ALA A 123 -14.01 -20.68 33.28
C ALA A 123 -13.78 -19.57 34.31
N THR A 124 -14.39 -18.40 34.11
CA THR A 124 -14.90 -17.54 35.19
C THR A 124 -15.99 -16.64 34.60
N GLY A 125 -17.24 -16.84 35.04
CA GLY A 125 -18.43 -16.17 34.55
C GLY A 125 -18.73 -14.83 35.23
N ARG A 126 -19.57 -14.02 34.56
CA ARG A 126 -20.30 -12.91 35.16
C ARG A 126 -21.76 -12.95 34.71
N LYS A 127 -22.66 -12.76 35.67
CA LYS A 127 -24.10 -13.06 35.67
C LYS A 127 -24.90 -12.11 34.75
N ILE A 128 -25.90 -12.66 34.08
CA ILE A 128 -26.97 -11.93 33.39
C ILE A 128 -28.05 -11.60 34.44
N ALA A 129 -28.46 -10.35 34.54
CA ALA A 129 -29.69 -9.96 35.24
C ALA A 129 -30.63 -9.27 34.25
N ARG A 130 -31.80 -9.88 34.03
CA ARG A 130 -32.98 -9.29 33.38
C ARG A 130 -33.78 -8.56 34.46
N ALA A 131 -34.27 -7.37 34.15
CA ALA A 131 -35.46 -6.82 34.81
C ALA A 131 -36.35 -6.19 33.74
N LEU A 132 -37.57 -6.73 33.67
CA LEU A 132 -38.73 -6.15 33.02
C LEU A 132 -39.52 -5.44 34.13
N PHE A 133 -39.80 -4.15 33.96
CA PHE A 133 -41.07 -3.53 34.34
C PHE A 133 -41.21 -2.20 33.60
#